data_AF-A0A351KU16-F1
#
_entry.id   AF-A0A351KU16-F1
#
_cell.length_a   1.000
_cell.length_b   1.000
_cell.length_c   1.000
_cell.angle_alpha   90.00
_cell.angle_beta   90.00
_cell.angle_gamma   90.00
#
_symmetry.space_group_name_H-M   'P 1'
#
loop_
_entity.id
_entity.type
_entity.pdbx_description
1 polymer ?
#
loop_
_entity_poly.entity_id
_entity_poly.type
_entity_poly.pdbx_seq_one_letter_code
_entity_poly.pdbx_strand_id
1 'polypeptide(L)'
;QSNGIRQWLRMGFASNEVLGISADTDFLLPSPFIWQCYRAVLDAERVPRSSPFDRAPLIWRIYRQIPDRIAKDPERYASLKRFLERNPHPIKP
;
A
#
# COMPACT_ATOMS: atom_id res chain seq x y z
N GLN A 1 -0.48 -0.68 9.64
CA GLN A 1 0.51 -1.65 10.16
C GLN A 1 1.68 -0.86 10.75
N SER A 2 1.94 -1.09 12.05
CA SER A 2 3.17 -0.94 12.85
C SER A 2 3.92 0.39 13.07
N ASN A 3 3.24 1.52 13.26
CA ASN A 3 3.89 2.71 13.84
C ASN A 3 4.56 2.39 15.21
N GLY A 4 3.96 1.46 15.97
CA GLY A 4 4.51 0.97 17.24
C GLY A 4 5.86 0.24 17.13
N ILE A 5 6.12 -0.52 16.05
CA ILE A 5 7.38 -1.25 15.90
C ILE A 5 8.53 -0.32 15.53
N ARG A 6 8.24 0.72 14.74
CA ARG A 6 9.19 1.80 14.44
C ARG A 6 9.57 2.53 15.71
N GLN A 7 8.59 2.84 16.54
CA GLN A 7 8.84 3.52 17.81
C GLN A 7 9.61 2.62 18.79
N TRP A 8 9.26 1.34 18.89
CA TRP A 8 9.99 0.38 19.72
C TRP A 8 11.46 0.25 19.30
N LEU A 9 11.75 0.16 18.00
CA LEU A 9 13.13 0.12 17.49
C LEU A 9 13.91 1.40 17.78
N ARG A 10 13.29 2.57 17.60
CA ARG A 10 13.92 3.86 17.94
C ARG A 10 14.32 3.93 19.42
N MET A 11 13.43 3.51 20.31
CA MET A 11 13.71 3.48 21.75
C MET A 11 14.80 2.46 22.10
N GLY A 12 14.80 1.30 21.42
CA GLY A 12 15.85 0.29 21.57
C GLY A 12 17.23 0.83 21.19
N PHE A 13 17.37 1.51 20.05
CA PHE A 13 18.63 2.12 19.64
C PHE A 13 19.05 3.31 20.52
N ALA A 14 18.09 4.11 20.97
CA ALA A 14 18.37 5.24 21.86
C ALA A 14 18.75 4.82 23.28
N SER A 15 18.58 3.54 23.66
CA SER A 15 19.08 3.02 24.94
C SER A 15 20.59 3.20 25.05
N ASN A 16 21.06 3.57 26.24
CA ASN A 16 22.48 3.70 26.57
C ASN A 16 23.26 2.39 26.39
N GLU A 17 22.58 1.24 26.43
CA GLU A 17 23.18 -0.09 26.23
C GLU A 17 23.47 -0.41 24.76
N VAL A 18 22.91 0.35 23.81
CA VAL A 18 23.01 0.08 22.37
C VAL A 18 23.80 1.17 21.66
N LEU A 19 23.21 2.36 21.45
CA LEU A 19 23.88 3.48 20.78
C LEU A 19 23.79 4.78 21.58
N GLY A 20 22.95 4.85 22.64
CA GLY A 20 22.74 6.05 23.46
C GLY A 20 22.03 7.21 22.75
N ILE A 21 21.85 7.12 21.43
CA ILE A 21 21.13 8.09 20.60
C ILE A 21 20.58 7.40 19.35
N SER A 22 19.38 7.77 18.92
CA SER A 22 18.82 7.39 17.62
C SER A 22 18.37 8.64 16.88
N ALA A 23 19.01 8.94 15.75
CA ALA A 23 18.67 10.04 14.85
C ALA A 23 18.74 9.55 13.40
N ASP A 24 18.03 10.25 12.50
CA ASP A 24 18.04 10.00 11.05
C ASP A 24 17.81 8.54 10.61
N THR A 25 17.00 7.78 11.36
CA THR A 25 16.76 6.36 11.07
C THR A 25 15.45 6.14 10.30
N ASP A 26 15.58 5.58 9.10
CA ASP A 26 14.47 5.19 8.23
C ASP A 26 14.10 3.71 8.38
N PHE A 27 13.03 3.46 9.14
CA PHE A 27 12.43 2.13 9.26
C PHE A 27 11.40 1.92 8.15
N LEU A 28 11.88 1.50 6.99
CA LEU A 28 11.02 1.19 5.86
C LEU A 28 10.20 -0.07 6.17
N LEU A 29 8.90 0.00 5.89
CA LEU A 29 8.08 -1.20 5.88
C LEU A 29 8.50 -2.09 4.70
N PRO A 30 8.25 -3.42 4.75
CA PRO A 30 8.66 -4.33 3.67
C PRO A 30 8.16 -3.90 2.29
N SER A 31 6.93 -3.37 2.19
CA SER A 31 6.36 -2.97 0.90
C SER A 31 7.08 -1.77 0.24
N PRO A 32 7.25 -0.62 0.91
CA PRO A 32 8.09 0.48 0.40
C PRO A 32 9.53 0.06 0.10
N PHE A 33 10.13 -0.80 0.93
CA PHE A 33 11.49 -1.28 0.75
C PHE A 33 11.65 -2.06 -0.55
N ILE A 34 10.73 -2.97 -0.86
CA ILE A 34 10.77 -3.76 -2.10
C ILE A 34 10.69 -2.84 -3.34
N TRP A 35 9.88 -1.78 -3.31
CA TRP A 35 9.82 -0.82 -4.40
C TRP A 35 11.13 -0.03 -4.58
N GLN A 36 11.79 0.33 -3.48
CA GLN A 36 13.12 0.95 -3.54
C GLN A 36 14.15 0.01 -4.17
N CYS A 37 14.15 -1.28 -3.81
CA CYS A 37 15.02 -2.27 -4.45
C CYS A 37 14.77 -2.36 -5.96
N TYR A 38 13.51 -2.36 -6.39
CA TYR A 38 13.18 -2.33 -7.83
C TYR A 38 13.77 -1.10 -8.53
N ARG A 39 13.64 0.09 -7.94
CA ARG A 39 14.22 1.33 -8.50
C ARG A 39 15.74 1.32 -8.51
N ALA A 40 16.38 0.72 -7.51
CA ALA A 40 17.83 0.60 -7.42
C ALA A 40 18.42 -0.36 -8.48
N VAL A 41 17.68 -1.43 -8.83
CA VAL A 41 18.16 -2.47 -9.76
C VAL A 41 17.76 -2.18 -11.21
N LEU A 42 16.54 -1.67 -11.46
CA LEU A 42 15.96 -1.56 -12.81
C LEU A 42 16.05 -0.16 -13.44
N ASP A 43 16.89 0.71 -12.88
CA ASP A 43 17.02 2.13 -13.20
C ASP A 43 15.83 2.97 -12.68
N ALA A 44 16.16 3.96 -11.86
CA ALA A 44 15.20 4.81 -11.17
C ALA A 44 14.41 5.70 -12.13
N GLU A 45 14.94 5.99 -13.32
CA GLU A 45 14.23 6.76 -14.35
C GLU A 45 13.19 5.92 -15.11
N ARG A 46 13.37 4.59 -15.14
CA ARG A 46 12.43 3.66 -15.79
C ARG A 46 11.31 3.19 -14.87
N VAL A 47 11.53 3.27 -13.56
CA VAL A 47 10.57 2.81 -12.54
C VAL A 47 9.96 4.01 -11.80
N PRO A 48 8.62 4.17 -11.83
CA PRO A 48 7.93 5.29 -11.17
C PRO A 48 8.26 5.41 -9.67
N ARG A 49 8.19 6.64 -9.15
CA ARG A 49 8.46 6.91 -7.72
C ARG A 49 7.47 6.21 -6.78
N SER A 50 6.22 6.08 -7.18
CA SER A 50 5.17 5.34 -6.47
C SER A 50 4.83 4.05 -7.20
N SER A 51 4.45 3.01 -6.44
CA SER A 51 4.03 1.77 -7.05
C SER A 51 2.62 1.93 -7.62
N PRO A 52 2.35 1.50 -8.86
CA PRO A 52 0.98 1.44 -9.36
C PRO A 52 0.08 0.47 -8.57
N PHE A 53 0.70 -0.38 -7.74
CA PHE A 53 0.04 -1.30 -6.82
C PHE A 53 -0.04 -0.76 -5.38
N ASP A 54 0.34 0.49 -5.15
CA ASP A 54 0.08 1.15 -3.87
C ASP A 54 -1.43 1.15 -3.60
N ARG A 55 -1.80 1.01 -2.32
CA ARG A 55 -3.18 0.77 -1.91
C ARG A 55 -4.16 1.80 -2.49
N ALA A 56 -3.82 3.09 -2.40
CA ALA A 56 -4.69 4.17 -2.87
C ALA A 56 -4.95 4.11 -4.39
N PRO A 57 -3.93 4.14 -5.27
CA PRO A 57 -4.16 4.04 -6.71
C PRO A 57 -4.75 2.68 -7.12
N LEU A 58 -4.41 1.60 -6.43
CA LEU A 58 -4.92 0.27 -6.72
C LEU A 58 -6.43 0.16 -6.45
N ILE A 59 -6.92 0.72 -5.35
CA ILE A 59 -8.36 0.78 -5.04
C ILE A 59 -9.10 1.45 -6.19
N TRP A 60 -8.68 2.66 -6.59
CA TRP A 60 -9.32 3.39 -7.69
C TRP A 60 -9.29 2.63 -9.01
N ARG A 61 -8.16 1.99 -9.33
CA ARG A 61 -8.01 1.18 -10.54
C ARG A 61 -8.95 -0.03 -10.53
N ILE A 62 -9.07 -0.72 -9.41
CA ILE A 62 -10.01 -1.84 -9.24
C ILE A 62 -11.45 -1.34 -9.43
N TYR A 63 -11.85 -0.28 -8.73
CA TYR A 63 -13.21 0.26 -8.82
C TYR A 63 -13.62 0.63 -10.23
N ARG A 64 -12.71 1.26 -11.00
CA ARG A 64 -12.95 1.56 -12.41
C ARG A 64 -13.16 0.31 -13.28
N GLN A 65 -12.59 -0.83 -12.91
CA GLN A 65 -12.76 -2.08 -13.67
C GLN A 65 -14.03 -2.83 -13.28
N ILE A 66 -14.63 -2.57 -12.11
CA ILE A 66 -15.78 -3.35 -11.62
C ILE A 66 -16.96 -3.37 -12.60
N PRO A 67 -17.41 -2.23 -13.20
CA PRO A 67 -18.53 -2.24 -14.14
C PRO A 67 -18.30 -3.17 -15.33
N ASP A 68 -17.11 -3.11 -15.93
CA ASP A 68 -16.73 -3.96 -17.07
C ASP A 68 -16.69 -5.44 -16.68
N ARG A 69 -16.25 -5.75 -15.46
CA ARG A 69 -16.22 -7.14 -14.95
C ARG A 69 -17.62 -7.69 -14.72
N ILE A 70 -18.52 -6.89 -14.14
CA ILE A 70 -19.93 -7.27 -13.95
C ILE A 70 -20.62 -7.47 -15.31
N ALA A 71 -20.36 -6.59 -16.27
CA ALA A 71 -20.93 -6.72 -17.62
C ALA A 71 -20.44 -7.97 -18.34
N LYS A 72 -19.16 -8.33 -18.17
CA LYS A 72 -18.55 -9.50 -18.83
C LYS A 72 -19.01 -10.84 -18.24
N ASP A 73 -19.26 -10.91 -16.93
CA ASP A 73 -19.65 -12.14 -16.25
C ASP A 73 -20.67 -11.86 -15.12
N PRO A 74 -21.94 -11.60 -15.48
CA PRO A 74 -22.94 -11.12 -14.53
C PRO A 74 -23.26 -12.13 -13.42
N GLU A 75 -23.21 -13.43 -13.74
CA GLU A 75 -23.51 -14.50 -12.78
C GLU A 75 -22.41 -14.61 -11.72
N ARG A 76 -21.14 -14.62 -12.13
CA ARG A 76 -20.01 -14.68 -11.21
C ARG A 76 -19.95 -13.47 -10.26
N TYR A 77 -20.34 -12.30 -10.74
CA TYR A 77 -20.29 -11.06 -9.97
C TYR A 77 -21.65 -10.62 -9.39
N ALA A 78 -22.65 -11.50 -9.36
CA ALA A 78 -24.01 -11.17 -8.89
C ALA A 78 -24.04 -10.57 -7.47
N SER A 79 -23.27 -11.13 -6.54
CA SER A 79 -23.17 -10.61 -5.16
C SER A 79 -22.53 -9.21 -5.10
N LEU A 80 -21.52 -8.97 -5.92
CA LEU A 80 -20.84 -7.67 -6.00
C LEU A 80 -21.76 -6.60 -6.63
N LYS A 81 -22.48 -6.96 -7.70
CA LYS A 81 -23.49 -6.09 -8.32
C LYS A 81 -24.54 -5.65 -7.29
N ARG A 82 -25.13 -6.60 -6.56
CA ARG A 82 -26.13 -6.33 -5.53
C ARG A 82 -25.60 -5.45 -4.39
N PHE A 83 -24.35 -5.68 -3.98
CA PHE A 83 -23.70 -4.85 -2.95
C PHE A 83 -23.58 -3.39 -3.38
N LEU A 84 -23.18 -3.15 -4.63
CA LEU A 84 -23.00 -1.81 -5.21
C LEU A 84 -24.32 -1.08 -5.44
N GLU A 85 -25.38 -1.78 -5.87
CA GLU A 85 -26.73 -1.21 -5.99
C GLU A 85 -27.25 -0.69 -4.64
N ARG A 86 -26.89 -1.36 -3.54
CA ARG A 86 -27.25 -0.95 -2.17
C ARG A 86 -26.30 0.11 -1.58
N ASN A 87 -25.12 0.30 -2.16
CA ASN A 87 -24.09 1.22 -1.69
C ASN A 87 -23.42 1.93 -2.89
N PRO A 88 -24.07 2.93 -3.51
CA PRO A 88 -23.58 3.59 -4.72
C PRO A 88 -22.26 4.38 -4.54
N HIS A 89 -21.89 4.71 -3.29
CA HIS A 89 -20.61 5.34 -2.94
C HIS A 89 -19.86 4.56 -1.84
N PRO A 90 -19.26 3.41 -2.16
CA PRO A 90 -18.65 2.51 -1.18
C PRO A 90 -17.25 2.97 -0.72
N ILE A 91 -16.63 3.92 -1.44
CA ILE A 91 -15.38 4.56 -1.02
C ILE A 91 -15.74 5.79 -0.20
N LYS A 92 -15.70 5.67 1.13
CA LYS A 92 -15.67 6.86 1.99
C LYS A 92 -14.24 7.43 1.97
N PRO A 93 -14.06 8.75 1.78
CA PRO A 93 -12.75 9.39 1.92
C PRO A 93 -12.18 9.22 3.34
#